data_AF-A0A4Y3WLL3-F1
#
_entry.id   AF-A0A4Y3WLL3-F1
#
_cell.length_a   1.000
_cell.length_b   1.000
_cell.length_c   1.000
_cell.angle_alpha   90.00
_cell.angle_beta   90.00
_cell.angle_gamma   90.00
#
_symmetry.space_group_name_H-M   'P 1'
#
loop_
_entity.id
_entity.type
_entity.pdbx_description
1 polymer ?
#
loop_
_entity_poly.entity_id
_entity_poly.type
_entity_poly.pdbx_seq_one_letter_code
_entity_poly.pdbx_strand_id
1 'polypeptide(L)'
;MSWTAQECADAWGVKLATWHGYVSRGQAPAPLPDGRTWDPDAVRTFPRPGVGRSRAGATPQAQALLAEMAEVAAGIEELRARQRELLVAGKREGLEVVAMARALGISRQTAAGWLRDA
;
A
#
# COMPACT_ATOMS: atom_id res chain seq x y z
N MET A 1 16.46 -15.54 -25.06
CA MET A 1 17.71 -15.65 -24.26
C MET A 1 17.33 -16.27 -22.94
N SER A 2 18.11 -17.20 -22.40
CA SER A 2 17.85 -17.81 -21.09
C SER A 2 18.68 -17.13 -20.00
N TRP A 3 18.18 -17.17 -18.76
CA TRP A 3 18.86 -16.65 -17.58
C TRP A 3 19.42 -17.76 -16.71
N THR A 4 20.55 -17.49 -16.08
CA THR A 4 21.12 -18.25 -14.98
C THR A 4 20.31 -18.02 -13.69
N ALA A 5 20.50 -18.89 -12.69
CA ALA A 5 19.89 -18.73 -11.37
C ALA A 5 20.29 -17.39 -10.70
N GLN A 6 21.51 -16.91 -10.95
CA GLN A 6 22.00 -15.64 -10.40
C GLN A 6 21.26 -14.45 -11.03
N GLU A 7 21.13 -14.41 -12.36
CA GLU A 7 20.38 -13.36 -13.06
C GLU A 7 18.91 -13.33 -12.65
N CYS A 8 18.31 -14.50 -12.39
CA CYS A 8 16.94 -14.59 -11.87
C CYS A 8 16.82 -14.04 -10.44
N ALA A 9 17.78 -14.37 -9.58
CA ALA A 9 17.83 -13.86 -8.21
C ALA A 9 18.00 -12.34 -8.18
N ASP A 10 18.87 -11.81 -9.04
CA ASP A 10 19.12 -10.37 -9.19
C ASP A 10 17.88 -9.65 -9.73
N ALA A 11 17.19 -10.21 -10.72
CA ALA A 11 15.94 -9.66 -11.25
C ALA A 11 14.83 -9.56 -10.18
N TRP A 12 14.82 -10.48 -9.22
CA TRP A 12 13.92 -10.43 -8.06
C TRP A 12 14.48 -9.64 -6.89
N GLY A 13 15.75 -9.22 -6.91
CA GLY A 13 16.41 -8.58 -5.77
C GLY A 13 16.48 -9.48 -4.53
N VAL A 14 16.73 -10.78 -4.71
CA VAL A 14 16.91 -11.76 -3.63
C VAL A 14 18.28 -12.40 -3.69
N LYS A 15 18.72 -13.02 -2.59
CA LYS A 15 19.94 -13.83 -2.58
C LYS A 15 19.73 -15.11 -3.41
N LEU A 16 20.80 -15.59 -4.05
CA LEU A 16 20.79 -16.84 -4.83
C LEU A 16 20.25 -18.05 -4.04
N ALA A 17 20.61 -18.18 -2.76
CA ALA A 17 20.09 -19.24 -1.90
C ALA A 17 18.56 -19.16 -1.70
N THR A 18 18.02 -17.94 -1.62
CA THR A 18 16.57 -17.71 -1.51
C THR A 18 15.86 -18.07 -2.82
N TRP A 19 16.44 -17.73 -3.97
CA TRP A 19 15.96 -18.14 -5.28
C TRP A 19 15.83 -19.67 -5.38
N HIS A 20 16.90 -20.41 -5.06
CA HIS A 20 16.85 -21.88 -5.07
C HIS A 20 15.80 -22.45 -4.11
N GLY A 21 15.65 -21.85 -2.93
CA GLY A 21 14.59 -22.22 -2.00
C GLY A 21 13.18 -21.99 -2.57
N TYR A 22 12.97 -20.92 -3.35
CA TYR A 22 11.68 -20.71 -4.02
C TYR A 22 11.44 -21.74 -5.11
N VAL A 23 12.43 -22.00 -5.97
CA VAL A 23 12.31 -23.02 -7.02
C VAL A 23 11.99 -24.40 -6.40
N SER A 24 12.70 -24.82 -5.34
CA SER A 24 12.47 -26.12 -4.70
C SER A 24 11.10 -26.26 -4.04
N ARG A 25 10.48 -25.13 -3.65
CA ARG A 25 9.14 -25.08 -3.05
C ARG A 25 8.02 -24.81 -4.07
N GLY A 26 8.34 -24.75 -5.37
CA GLY A 26 7.37 -24.38 -6.41
C GLY A 26 6.87 -22.93 -6.32
N GLN A 27 7.66 -22.06 -5.69
CA GLN A 27 7.36 -20.64 -5.42
C GLN A 27 8.07 -19.69 -6.39
N ALA A 28 8.70 -20.24 -7.43
CA ALA A 28 9.29 -19.55 -8.57
C ALA A 28 9.09 -20.43 -9.82
N PRO A 29 9.29 -19.91 -11.04
CA PRO A 29 9.21 -20.72 -12.25
C PRO A 29 10.15 -21.93 -12.17
N ALA A 30 9.70 -23.05 -12.74
CA ALA A 30 10.56 -24.20 -12.96
C ALA A 30 11.68 -23.84 -13.97
N PRO A 31 12.87 -24.43 -13.85
CA PRO A 31 13.90 -24.29 -14.87
C PRO A 31 13.41 -24.87 -16.20
N LEU A 32 14.06 -24.41 -17.28
CA LEU A 32 13.96 -25.01 -18.60
C LEU A 32 14.43 -26.49 -18.57
N PRO A 33 14.20 -27.27 -19.63
CA PRO A 33 14.53 -28.70 -19.66
C PRO A 33 15.99 -29.05 -19.37
N ASP A 34 16.91 -28.08 -19.50
CA ASP A 34 18.33 -28.24 -19.13
C ASP A 34 18.56 -28.30 -17.61
N GLY A 35 17.55 -27.95 -16.81
CA GLY A 35 17.58 -27.93 -15.35
C GLY A 35 18.49 -26.84 -14.76
N ARG A 36 19.02 -25.93 -15.58
CA ARG A 36 20.07 -24.97 -15.19
C ARG A 36 19.73 -23.52 -15.54
N THR A 37 18.81 -23.30 -16.47
CA THR A 37 18.43 -21.96 -16.92
C THR A 37 16.92 -21.73 -16.85
N TRP A 38 16.51 -20.47 -16.93
CA TRP A 38 15.12 -20.04 -16.88
C TRP A 38 14.78 -19.15 -18.06
N ASP A 39 13.50 -19.14 -18.43
CA ASP A 39 12.95 -18.12 -19.31
C ASP A 39 12.81 -16.78 -18.54
N PRO A 40 13.49 -15.70 -18.96
CA PRO A 40 13.39 -14.39 -18.33
C PRO A 40 11.96 -13.86 -18.21
N ASP A 41 11.11 -14.11 -19.21
CA ASP A 41 9.75 -13.56 -19.22
C ASP A 41 8.85 -14.32 -18.24
N ALA A 42 9.05 -15.64 -18.12
CA ALA A 42 8.44 -16.42 -17.04
C ALA A 42 8.89 -15.90 -15.66
N VAL A 43 10.18 -15.59 -15.48
CA VAL A 43 10.72 -15.06 -14.20
C VAL A 43 10.12 -13.70 -13.85
N ARG A 44 9.97 -12.79 -14.81
CA ARG A 44 9.40 -11.46 -14.58
C ARG A 44 7.91 -11.50 -14.27
N THR A 45 7.16 -12.40 -14.89
CA THR A 45 5.69 -12.45 -14.80
C THR A 45 5.17 -13.36 -13.68
N PHE A 46 6.02 -14.23 -13.13
CA PHE A 46 5.61 -15.16 -12.07
C PHE A 46 5.21 -14.42 -10.79
N PRO A 47 4.08 -14.80 -10.14
CA PRO A 47 3.61 -14.13 -8.95
C PRO A 47 4.60 -14.30 -7.79
N ARG A 48 5.32 -13.22 -7.46
CA ARG A 48 6.42 -13.27 -6.49
C ARG A 48 5.88 -13.51 -5.06
N PRO A 49 6.38 -14.54 -4.34
CA PRO A 49 6.04 -14.75 -2.94
C PRO A 49 6.59 -13.62 -2.06
N GLY A 50 5.75 -13.05 -1.20
CA GLY A 50 6.21 -12.19 -0.09
C GLY A 50 6.49 -10.72 -0.43
N VAL A 51 6.17 -10.22 -1.63
CA VAL A 51 6.04 -8.76 -1.81
C VAL A 51 4.63 -8.36 -1.39
N GLY A 52 4.46 -7.94 -0.13
CA GLY A 52 3.22 -7.34 0.39
C GLY A 52 2.03 -8.29 0.66
N ARG A 53 1.99 -9.51 0.10
CA ARG A 53 0.96 -10.51 0.46
C ARG A 53 1.48 -11.46 1.53
N SER A 54 1.22 -11.12 2.80
CA SER A 54 1.05 -12.18 3.79
C SER A 54 -0.02 -13.15 3.28
N ARG A 55 0.20 -14.46 3.38
CA ARG A 55 -0.84 -15.47 3.08
C ARG A 55 -2.09 -15.26 3.95
N ALA A 56 -1.96 -14.58 5.10
CA ALA A 56 -3.09 -14.21 5.95
C ALA A 56 -4.03 -13.20 5.26
N GLY A 57 -3.52 -12.34 4.37
CA GLY A 57 -4.30 -11.37 3.60
C GLY A 57 -4.95 -11.92 2.33
N ALA A 58 -4.64 -13.18 1.96
CA ALA A 58 -5.13 -13.81 0.74
C ALA A 58 -6.41 -14.63 0.96
N THR A 59 -7.04 -14.53 2.13
CA THR A 59 -8.34 -15.15 2.41
C THR A 59 -9.48 -14.18 2.02
N PRO A 60 -10.65 -14.68 1.59
CA PRO A 60 -11.82 -13.84 1.35
C PRO A 60 -12.19 -12.96 2.56
N GLN A 61 -12.02 -13.48 3.77
CA GLN A 61 -12.31 -12.76 5.01
C GLN A 61 -11.36 -11.59 5.23
N ALA A 62 -10.06 -11.77 4.97
CA ALA A 62 -9.11 -10.67 5.09
C ALA A 62 -9.32 -9.61 4.01
N GLN A 63 -9.70 -10.00 2.80
CA GLN A 63 -10.05 -9.05 1.73
C GLN A 63 -11.31 -8.24 2.08
N ALA A 64 -12.33 -8.88 2.63
CA ALA A 64 -13.54 -8.19 3.09
C ALA A 64 -13.23 -7.17 4.19
N LEU A 65 -12.39 -7.54 5.17
CA LEU A 65 -11.95 -6.61 6.22
C LEU A 65 -11.15 -5.43 5.65
N LEU A 66 -10.23 -5.68 4.71
CA LEU A 66 -9.48 -4.60 4.05
C LEU A 66 -10.40 -3.67 3.24
N ALA A 67 -11.45 -4.20 2.62
CA ALA A 67 -12.47 -3.39 1.95
C ALA A 67 -13.24 -2.52 2.95
N GLU A 68 -13.68 -3.08 4.08
CA GLU A 68 -14.33 -2.31 5.15
C GLU A 68 -13.42 -1.20 5.69
N MET A 69 -12.13 -1.48 5.90
CA MET A 69 -11.15 -0.47 6.30
C MET A 69 -11.03 0.66 5.26
N ALA A 70 -11.09 0.33 3.96
CA ALA A 70 -11.03 1.32 2.89
C ALA A 70 -12.29 2.21 2.85
N GLU A 71 -13.47 1.63 3.05
CA GLU A 71 -14.74 2.38 3.14
C GLU A 71 -14.73 3.35 4.33
N VAL A 72 -14.27 2.91 5.50
CA VAL A 72 -14.13 3.79 6.67
C VAL A 72 -13.15 4.93 6.39
N ALA A 73 -12.02 4.65 5.71
CA ALA A 73 -11.06 5.68 5.34
C ALA A 73 -11.66 6.71 4.38
N ALA A 74 -12.46 6.27 3.39
CA ALA A 74 -13.18 7.17 2.49
C ALA A 74 -14.16 8.07 3.25
N GLY A 75 -14.93 7.52 4.18
CA GLY A 75 -15.83 8.29 5.05
C GLY A 75 -15.09 9.32 5.92
N ILE A 76 -13.90 9.00 6.41
CA ILE A 76 -13.05 9.96 7.16
C ILE A 76 -12.63 11.13 6.26
N GLU A 77 -12.28 10.90 5.00
CA GLU A 77 -11.90 11.98 4.09
C GLU A 77 -13.08 12.90 3.75
N GLU A 78 -14.29 12.35 3.57
CA GLU A 78 -15.51 13.16 3.39
C GLU A 78 -15.80 14.02 4.62
N LEU A 79 -15.73 13.44 5.82
CA LEU A 79 -15.91 14.17 7.07
C LEU A 79 -14.83 15.25 7.23
N ARG A 80 -13.58 14.96 6.86
CA ARG A 80 -12.48 15.94 6.92
C ARG A 80 -12.70 17.08 5.92
N ALA A 81 -13.20 16.81 4.72
CA ALA A 81 -13.59 17.85 3.77
C ALA A 81 -14.68 18.75 4.38
N ARG A 82 -15.71 18.15 4.98
CA ARG A 82 -16.78 18.89 5.66
C ARG A 82 -16.26 19.74 6.83
N GLN A 83 -15.32 19.24 7.61
CA GLN A 83 -14.68 20.02 8.68
C GLN A 83 -13.96 21.26 8.13
N ARG A 84 -13.27 21.15 6.98
CA ARG A 84 -12.61 22.29 6.33
C ARG A 84 -13.62 23.34 5.85
N GLU A 85 -14.71 22.91 5.24
CA GLU A 85 -15.79 23.81 4.81
C GLU A 85 -16.38 24.60 6.00
N LEU A 86 -16.68 23.90 7.10
CA LEU A 86 -17.20 24.51 8.32
C LEU A 86 -16.20 25.49 8.93
N LEU A 87 -14.90 25.15 8.90
CA LEU A 87 -13.84 26.03 9.40
C LEU A 87 -13.74 27.33 8.59
N VAL A 88 -13.83 27.24 7.26
CA VAL A 88 -13.86 28.41 6.37
C VAL A 88 -15.12 29.25 6.60
N ALA A 89 -16.28 28.61 6.71
CA ALA A 89 -17.54 29.29 7.00
C ALA A 89 -17.47 30.03 8.35
N GLY A 90 -17.02 29.35 9.41
CA GLY A 90 -16.84 29.98 10.72
C GLY A 90 -15.85 31.14 10.70
N LYS A 91 -14.76 31.04 9.90
CA LYS A 91 -13.83 32.16 9.72
C LYS A 91 -14.48 33.37 9.04
N ARG A 92 -15.37 33.16 8.05
CA ARG A 92 -16.13 34.24 7.39
C ARG A 92 -17.10 34.92 8.36
N GLU A 93 -17.69 34.16 9.27
CA GLU A 93 -18.53 34.67 10.37
C GLU A 93 -17.72 35.31 11.52
N GLY A 94 -16.39 35.39 11.40
CA GLY A 94 -15.53 36.02 12.39
C GLY A 94 -15.26 35.19 13.64
N LEU A 95 -15.53 33.88 13.62
CA LEU A 95 -15.27 33.00 14.76
C LEU A 95 -13.77 32.84 15.04
N GLU A 96 -13.45 32.71 16.33
CA GLU A 96 -12.08 32.50 16.81
C GLU A 96 -11.56 31.09 16.44
N VAL A 97 -10.32 31.03 15.93
CA VAL A 97 -9.68 29.77 15.49
C VAL A 97 -9.59 28.76 16.64
N VAL A 98 -9.39 29.22 17.87
CA VAL A 98 -9.32 28.36 19.06
C VAL A 98 -10.66 27.68 19.33
N ALA A 99 -11.76 28.42 19.21
CA ALA A 99 -13.10 27.90 19.44
C ALA A 99 -13.50 26.89 18.35
N MET A 100 -13.22 27.22 17.09
CA MET A 100 -13.50 26.32 15.96
C MET A 100 -12.66 25.04 16.04
N ALA A 101 -11.36 25.13 16.35
CA ALA A 101 -10.50 23.96 16.50
C ALA A 101 -11.02 23.01 17.60
N ARG A 102 -11.45 23.56 18.75
CA ARG A 102 -12.06 22.78 19.83
C ARG A 102 -13.37 22.12 19.39
N ALA A 103 -14.24 22.85 18.70
CA ALA A 103 -15.53 22.31 18.24
C ALA A 103 -15.36 21.18 17.22
N LEU A 104 -14.35 21.27 16.36
CA LEU A 104 -14.02 20.25 15.36
C LEU A 104 -13.15 19.11 15.91
N GLY A 105 -12.68 19.19 17.17
CA GLY A 105 -11.82 18.18 17.76
C GLY A 105 -10.42 18.09 17.12
N ILE A 106 -9.92 19.19 16.57
CA ILE A 106 -8.60 19.26 15.92
C ILE A 106 -7.66 20.21 16.66
N SER A 107 -6.36 20.11 16.37
CA SER A 107 -5.38 21.03 16.94
C SER A 107 -5.53 22.45 16.36
N ARG A 108 -5.13 23.46 17.14
CA ARG A 108 -5.06 24.85 16.65
C ARG A 108 -4.15 24.99 15.43
N GLN A 109 -3.04 24.24 15.40
CA GLN A 109 -2.10 24.23 14.29
C GLN A 109 -2.75 23.66 13.02
N THR A 110 -3.52 22.58 13.14
CA THR A 110 -4.26 21.97 12.02
C THR A 110 -5.29 22.97 11.46
N ALA A 111 -6.08 23.60 12.34
CA ALA A 111 -7.06 24.60 11.93
C ALA A 111 -6.41 25.79 11.23
N ALA A 112 -5.32 26.33 11.80
CA ALA A 112 -4.59 27.45 11.20
C ALA A 112 -3.90 27.08 9.87
N GLY A 113 -3.44 25.83 9.73
CA GLY A 113 -2.91 25.30 8.46
C GLY A 113 -3.98 25.25 7.39
N TRP A 114 -5.13 24.63 7.68
CA TRP A 114 -6.23 24.52 6.72
C TRP A 114 -6.80 25.87 6.28
N LEU A 115 -6.86 26.85 7.17
CA LEU A 115 -7.30 28.22 6.81
C LEU A 115 -6.29 28.98 5.95
N ARG A 116 -5.01 28.58 5.93
CA ARG A 116 -3.98 29.18 5.09
C ARG A 116 -4.01 28.64 3.67
N ASP A 117 -4.42 27.39 3.54
CA ASP A 117 -4.49 26.66 2.27
C ASP A 117 -5.87 26.81 1.57
N ALA A 118 -6.80 27.55 2.18
CA ALA A 118 -8.17 27.78 1.71
C ALA A 118 -8.35 29.19 1.12
#